data_AF-A0A2E1ZGA7-F1
#
_entry.id   AF-A0A2E1ZGA7-F1
#
_cell.length_a   1.000
_cell.length_b   1.000
_cell.length_c   1.000
_cell.angle_alpha   90.00
_cell.angle_beta   90.00
_cell.angle_gamma   90.00
#
_symmetry.space_group_name_H-M   'P 1'
#
loop_
_entity.id
_entity.type
_entity.pdbx_description
1 polymer ?
#
loop_
_entity_poly.entity_id
_entity_poly.type
_entity_poly.pdbx_seq_one_letter_code
_entity_poly.pdbx_strand_id
1 'polypeptide(L)' 'MKKTGLLFTITFGFFLLGQLLWTIGLLIEDPLFGSKSAEDWSINILFTLCAIFGLMGSIRLYQNEKTN' A
#
# COMPACT_ATOMS: atom_id res chain seq x y z
N MET A 1 -6.95 -19.19 4.66
CA MET A 1 -6.60 -18.30 5.79
C MET A 1 -5.16 -17.77 5.77
N LYS A 2 -4.10 -18.57 6.01
CA LYS A 2 -2.71 -18.06 6.13
C LYS A 2 -2.21 -17.19 4.95
N LYS A 3 -2.50 -17.62 3.71
CA LYS A 3 -2.13 -16.87 2.49
C LYS A 3 -2.89 -15.56 2.33
N THR A 4 -4.16 -15.53 2.76
CA THR A 4 -5.01 -14.33 2.71
C THR A 4 -4.58 -13.32 3.75
N GLY A 5 -4.28 -13.77 4.97
CA GLY A 5 -3.71 -12.92 6.02
C GLY A 5 -2.41 -12.26 5.57
N LEU A 6 -1.50 -13.03 4.94
CA LEU A 6 -0.26 -12.48 4.40
C LEU A 6 -0.50 -11.38 3.36
N LEU A 7 -1.46 -11.56 2.44
CA LEU A 7 -1.81 -10.52 1.45
C LEU A 7 -2.26 -9.23 2.14
N PHE A 8 -3.13 -9.34 3.15
CA PHE A 8 -3.58 -8.16 3.91
C PHE A 8 -2.47 -7.53 4.76
N THR A 9 -1.54 -8.32 5.31
CA THR A 9 -0.35 -7.77 5.98
C THR A 9 0.52 -6.98 5.02
N ILE A 10 0.73 -7.50 3.80
CA ILE A 10 1.48 -6.79 2.75
C ILE A 10 0.74 -5.51 2.31
N THR A 11 -0.57 -5.57 2.10
CA THR A 11 -1.43 -4.41 1.82
C THR A 11 -1.26 -3.33 2.88
N PHE A 12 -1.38 -3.72 4.15
CA PHE A 12 -1.21 -2.79 5.26
C PHE A 12 0.21 -2.22 5.31
N GLY A 13 1.24 -3.02 5.04
CA GLY A 13 2.62 -2.56 4.96
C GLY A 13 2.81 -1.46 3.91
N PHE A 14 2.29 -1.65 2.70
CA PHE A 14 2.35 -0.64 1.64
C PHE A 14 1.56 0.62 1.99
N PHE A 15 0.37 0.48 2.57
CA PHE A 15 -0.41 1.62 3.06
C PHE A 15 0.38 2.42 4.10
N LEU A 16 0.94 1.75 5.11
CA LEU A 16 1.69 2.39 6.18
C LEU A 16 2.90 3.13 5.65
N LEU A 17 3.67 2.53 4.74
CA LEU A 17 4.82 3.17 4.11
C LEU A 17 4.41 4.41 3.28
N GLY A 18 3.36 4.28 2.46
CA GLY A 18 2.84 5.40 1.67
C GLY A 18 2.35 6.54 2.56
N GLN A 19 1.62 6.21 3.63
CA GLN A 19 1.12 7.17 4.58
C GLN A 19 2.25 7.89 5.34
N LEU A 20 3.30 7.17 5.75
CA LEU A 20 4.46 7.76 6.40
C LEU A 20 5.21 8.72 5.47
N LEU A 21 5.51 8.30 4.24
CA LEU A 21 6.18 9.16 3.26
C LEU A 21 5.37 10.41 2.97
N TRP A 22 4.05 10.27 2.75
CA TRP A 22 3.17 11.40 2.52
C TRP A 22 3.12 12.34 3.74
N THR A 23 3.03 11.79 4.94
CA THR A 23 3.02 12.59 6.18
C THR A 23 4.33 13.37 6.35
N ILE A 24 5.49 12.75 6.05
CA ILE A 24 6.78 13.43 6.09
C ILE A 24 6.82 14.55 5.03
N GLY A 25 6.34 14.29 3.81
CA GLY A 25 6.24 15.28 2.74
C GLY A 25 5.33 16.48 3.06
N LEU A 26 4.37 16.32 3.96
CA LEU A 26 3.55 17.43 4.46
C LEU A 26 4.27 18.29 5.50
N LEU A 27 5.28 17.75 6.18
CA LEU A 27 5.99 18.40 7.29
C LEU A 27 7.28 19.10 6.83
N ILE A 28 7.82 18.72 5.67
CA ILE A 28 9.09 19.25 5.15
C ILE A 28 8.80 20.15 3.94
N GLU A 29 9.45 21.32 3.88
CA GLU A 29 9.31 22.26 2.76
C GLU A 29 10.05 21.78 1.50
N ASP A 30 11.21 21.13 1.70
CA ASP A 30 12.03 20.56 0.63
C ASP A 30 11.63 19.10 0.30
N PRO A 31 11.65 18.71 -0.99
CA PRO A 31 11.30 17.35 -1.41
C PRO A 31 12.32 16.32 -0.93
N LEU A 32 11.82 15.21 -0.35
CA LEU A 32 12.65 14.15 0.24
C LEU A 32 13.61 13.50 -0.76
N PHE A 33 13.19 13.41 -2.02
CA PHE A 33 13.95 12.77 -3.10
C PHE A 33 14.55 13.79 -4.07
N GLY A 34 14.69 15.05 -3.65
CA GLY A 34 15.23 16.14 -4.48
C GLY A 34 14.33 16.59 -5.63
N SER A 35 13.17 15.93 -5.82
CA SER A 35 12.15 16.29 -6.79
C SER A 35 10.78 15.93 -6.25
N LYS A 36 9.85 16.91 -6.29
CA LYS A 36 8.46 16.69 -5.87
C LYS A 36 7.77 15.62 -6.73
N SER A 37 8.09 15.57 -8.02
CA SER A 37 7.58 14.53 -8.92
C SER A 37 8.04 13.13 -8.49
N ALA A 38 9.31 12.97 -8.10
CA ALA A 38 9.82 11.67 -7.64
C ALA A 38 9.15 11.22 -6.33
N GLU A 39 8.85 12.16 -5.43
CA GLU A 39 8.13 11.90 -4.19
C GLU A 39 6.67 11.49 -4.45
N ASP A 40 5.95 12.26 -5.27
CA ASP A 40 4.56 11.97 -5.64
C ASP A 40 4.45 10.59 -6.32
N TRP A 41 5.37 10.26 -7.23
CA TRP A 41 5.41 8.95 -7.87
C TRP A 41 5.73 7.82 -6.88
N SER A 42 6.63 8.05 -5.93
CA SER A 42 6.99 7.05 -4.91
C SER A 42 5.80 6.72 -4.01
N ILE A 43 5.08 7.75 -3.56
CA ILE A 43 3.83 7.60 -2.79
C ILE A 43 2.76 6.89 -3.63
N ASN A 44 2.59 7.30 -4.89
CA ASN A 44 1.62 6.71 -5.81
C ASN A 44 1.87 5.22 -6.05
N ILE A 45 3.13 4.80 -6.21
CA ILE A 45 3.50 3.39 -6.37
C ILE A 45 3.12 2.58 -5.13
N LEU A 46 3.41 3.09 -3.92
CA LEU A 46 3.07 2.40 -2.68
C LEU A 46 1.56 2.21 -2.52
N PHE A 47 0.76 3.25 -2.78
CA PHE A 47 -0.70 3.13 -2.71
C PHE A 47 -1.27 2.26 -3.83
N THR A 48 -0.67 2.27 -5.02
CA THR A 48 -1.04 1.36 -6.11
C THR A 48 -0.81 -0.10 -5.72
N LEU A 49 0.36 -0.42 -5.13
CA LEU A 49 0.65 -1.77 -4.64
C LEU A 49 -0.30 -2.16 -3.51
N CYS A 50 -0.56 -1.27 -2.56
CA CYS A 50 -1.58 -1.47 -1.53
C CYS A 50 -2.93 -1.89 -2.14
N ALA A 51 -3.42 -1.15 -3.14
CA ALA A 51 -4.68 -1.45 -3.81
C ALA A 51 -4.66 -2.82 -4.51
N ILE A 52 -3.59 -3.15 -5.24
CA ILE A 52 -3.45 -4.44 -5.95
C ILE A 52 -3.47 -5.61 -4.96
N PHE A 53 -2.62 -5.56 -3.93
CA PHE A 53 -2.56 -6.63 -2.93
C PHE A 53 -3.85 -6.73 -2.12
N GLY A 54 -4.50 -5.59 -1.84
CA GLY A 54 -5.78 -5.55 -1.13
C GLY A 54 -6.88 -6.22 -1.94
N LEU A 55 -6.96 -5.93 -3.24
CA LEU A 55 -7.92 -6.56 -4.14
C LEU A 55 -7.65 -8.08 -4.26
N MET A 56 -6.39 -8.47 -4.43
CA MET A 56 -6.01 -9.89 -4.48
C MET A 56 -6.37 -10.62 -3.17
N GLY A 57 -6.12 -9.98 -2.02
CA GLY A 57 -6.49 -10.47 -0.70
C GLY A 57 -8.00 -10.68 -0.58
N SER A 58 -8.78 -9.68 -0.96
CA SER A 58 -10.25 -9.71 -0.93
C SER A 58 -10.85 -10.76 -1.85
N ILE A 59 -10.38 -10.88 -3.10
CA ILE A 59 -10.83 -11.93 -4.03
C ILE A 59 -10.55 -13.32 -3.44
N ARG A 60 -9.35 -13.50 -2.88
CA ARG A 60 -8.95 -14.78 -2.30
C ARG A 60 -9.73 -15.10 -1.01
N LEU A 61 -10.10 -14.09 -0.23
CA LEU A 61 -10.96 -14.26 0.94
C LEU A 61 -12.35 -14.74 0.49
N TYR A 62 -12.96 -14.04 -0.45
CA TYR A 62 -14.27 -14.37 -1.00
C TYR A 62 -14.33 -15.79 -1.57
N GLN A 63 -13.29 -16.21 -2.31
CA GLN A 63 -13.19 -17.58 -2.82
C GLN A 63 -13.11 -18.62 -1.70
N ASN A 64 -12.35 -18.36 -0.64
CA ASN A 64 -12.25 -19.28 0.49
C ASN A 64 -13.56 -19.40 1.27
N GLU A 65 -14.31 -18.30 1.42
CA GLU A 65 -15.62 -18.32 2.08
C GLU A 65 -16.67 -19.07 1.27
N LYS A 66 -16.68 -18.92 -0.06
CA LYS A 66 -17.62 -19.65 -0.93
C LYS A 66 -17.37 -21.17 -0.99
N THR A 67 -16.18 -21.62 -0.60
CA THR A 67 -15.76 -23.04 -0.66
C THR A 67 -15.84 -23.74 0.71
N ASN A 68 -16.19 -23.02 1.79
CA ASN A 68 -16.53 -23.59 3.10
C ASN A 68 -18.05 -23.66 3.27
#